data_AF-A0A0G1LEQ6-F1
#
_entry.id   AF-A0A0G1LEQ6-F1
#
_cell.length_a   1.000
_cell.length_b   1.000
_cell.length_c   1.000
_cell.angle_alpha   90.00
_cell.angle_beta   90.00
_cell.angle_gamma   90.00
#
_symmetry.space_group_name_H-M   'P 1'
#
loop_
_entity.id
_entity.type
_entity.pdbx_description
1 polymer ?
#
loop_
_entity_poly.entity_id
_entity_poly.type
_entity_poly.pdbx_seq_one_letter_code
_entity_poly.pdbx_strand_id
1 'polypeptide(L)'
;MQMMLESFFNLNLNSMSQKRYLTCKLLTVMVLAVIVGAAVNLGHYFLPLLAMVAAWGFLYVLKGKVKAVLADERDYLTAGKAARISLTAYALTMSLIGVVLMALSQSEPSLELPALLIVYPLCGLIVLNAVLFKIYDKRG
;
A
#
# COMPACT_ATOMS: atom_id res chain seq x y z
N MET A 1 26.40 3.48 -3.76
CA MET A 1 25.05 4.04 -3.47
C MET A 1 24.47 4.79 -4.67
N GLN A 2 25.24 5.65 -5.37
CA GLN A 2 24.82 6.30 -6.62
C GLN A 2 24.52 5.34 -7.78
N MET A 3 25.28 4.23 -7.91
CA MET A 3 25.06 3.22 -8.95
C MET A 3 23.71 2.47 -8.83
N MET A 4 23.11 2.45 -7.63
CA MET A 4 21.79 1.85 -7.40
C MET A 4 20.68 2.78 -7.91
N LEU A 5 20.88 4.09 -7.75
CA LEU A 5 19.93 5.17 -8.06
C LEU A 5 19.80 5.43 -9.57
N GLU A 6 20.89 5.28 -10.32
CA GLU A 6 20.90 5.34 -11.79
C GLU A 6 20.07 4.20 -12.44
N SER A 7 20.12 2.99 -11.86
CA SER A 7 19.26 1.88 -12.31
C SER A 7 17.77 2.11 -12.01
N PHE A 8 17.45 3.00 -11.05
CA PHE A 8 16.09 3.36 -10.65
C PHE A 8 15.44 4.36 -11.62
N PHE A 9 16.23 5.24 -12.27
CA PHE A 9 15.71 6.26 -13.19
C PHE A 9 15.58 5.78 -14.65
N ASN A 10 16.27 4.70 -15.03
CA ASN A 10 16.19 4.13 -16.37
C ASN A 10 14.93 3.26 -16.54
N LEU A 11 13.77 3.93 -16.56
CA LEU A 11 12.42 3.36 -16.63
C LEU A 11 12.12 2.86 -18.05
N ASN A 12 12.74 1.74 -18.45
CA ASN A 12 12.34 1.05 -19.66
C ASN A 12 10.99 0.33 -19.41
N LEU A 13 9.91 1.01 -19.77
CA LEU A 13 8.49 0.67 -19.58
C LEU A 13 8.00 -0.56 -20.38
N ASN A 14 8.90 -1.33 -21.00
CA ASN A 14 8.54 -2.37 -21.98
C ASN A 14 8.44 -3.79 -21.39
N SER A 15 9.12 -4.09 -20.27
CA SER A 15 8.89 -5.34 -19.51
C SER A 15 9.53 -5.32 -18.10
N MET A 16 8.73 -5.38 -17.03
CA MET A 16 9.24 -5.48 -15.65
C MET A 16 9.24 -6.92 -15.12
N SER A 17 10.35 -7.33 -14.51
CA SER A 17 10.45 -8.54 -13.68
C SER A 17 9.73 -8.34 -12.34
N GLN A 18 9.13 -9.40 -11.80
CA GLN A 18 8.37 -9.39 -10.54
C GLN A 18 9.16 -8.78 -9.35
N LYS A 19 10.47 -9.05 -9.28
CA LYS A 19 11.34 -8.49 -8.23
C LYS A 19 11.42 -6.97 -8.30
N ARG A 20 11.54 -6.41 -9.52
CA ARG A 20 11.60 -4.96 -9.75
C ARG A 20 10.27 -4.28 -9.40
N TYR A 21 9.14 -4.91 -9.75
CA TYR A 21 7.83 -4.40 -9.38
C TYR A 21 7.64 -4.34 -7.86
N LEU A 22 8.11 -5.36 -7.14
CA LEU A 22 8.07 -5.37 -5.69
C LEU A 22 8.89 -4.21 -5.10
N THR A 23 10.08 -3.94 -5.64
CA THR A 23 10.93 -2.82 -5.22
C THR A 23 10.27 -1.46 -5.49
N CYS A 24 9.73 -1.23 -6.69
CA CYS A 24 8.99 -0.01 -7.00
C CYS A 24 7.79 0.17 -6.07
N LYS A 25 7.02 -0.89 -5.83
CA LYS A 25 5.88 -0.85 -4.90
C LYS A 25 6.31 -0.43 -3.51
N LEU A 26 7.38 -1.02 -2.98
CA LEU A 26 7.88 -0.72 -1.64
C LEU A 26 8.35 0.74 -1.52
N LEU A 27 9.02 1.24 -2.56
CA LEU A 27 9.47 2.63 -2.64
C LEU A 27 8.28 3.60 -2.70
N THR A 28 7.27 3.33 -3.53
CA THR A 28 6.04 4.14 -3.58
C THR A 28 5.33 4.19 -2.23
N VAL A 29 5.23 3.06 -1.52
CA VAL A 29 4.60 3.02 -0.20
C VAL A 29 5.40 3.81 0.84
N MET A 30 6.74 3.75 0.83
CA MET A 30 7.57 4.57 1.71
C MET A 30 7.38 6.05 1.47
N VAL A 31 7.42 6.49 0.20
CA VAL A 31 7.21 7.89 -0.17
C VAL A 31 5.81 8.35 0.26
N LEU A 32 4.79 7.53 0.02
CA LEU A 32 3.41 7.83 0.43
C LEU A 32 3.29 7.99 1.96
N ALA A 33 3.90 7.11 2.75
CA ALA A 33 3.86 7.18 4.21
C ALA A 33 4.48 8.49 4.74
N VAL A 34 5.60 8.93 4.16
CA VAL A 34 6.23 10.20 4.52
C VAL A 34 5.33 11.40 4.17
N ILE A 35 4.75 11.41 2.96
CA ILE A 35 3.85 12.49 2.51
C ILE A 35 2.62 12.57 3.40
N VAL A 36 1.99 11.43 3.70
CA VAL A 36 0.80 11.37 4.56
C VAL A 36 1.12 11.85 5.97
N GLY A 37 2.22 11.37 6.57
CA GLY A 37 2.64 11.80 7.91
C GLY A 37 2.93 13.30 8.00
N ALA A 38 3.64 13.85 7.00
CA ALA A 38 3.92 15.29 6.93
C ALA A 38 2.64 16.12 6.76
N ALA A 39 1.73 15.66 5.90
CA ALA A 39 0.49 16.39 5.61
C ALA A 39 -0.49 16.42 6.79
N VAL A 40 -0.56 15.35 7.58
CA VAL A 40 -1.35 15.30 8.81
C VAL A 40 -0.79 16.30 9.84
N ASN A 41 0.53 16.35 10.02
CA ASN A 41 1.15 17.32 10.94
C ASN A 41 0.94 18.78 10.52
N LEU A 42 0.84 19.05 9.21
CA LEU A 42 0.56 20.38 8.67
C LEU A 42 -0.94 20.74 8.66
N GLY A 43 -1.82 19.80 9.05
CA GLY A 43 -3.28 19.99 9.03
C GLY A 43 -3.88 20.02 7.61
N HIS A 44 -3.17 19.55 6.59
CA HIS A 44 -3.65 19.55 5.20
C HIS A 44 -4.20 18.17 4.80
N TYR A 45 -5.41 17.82 5.25
CA TYR A 45 -6.00 16.49 5.04
C TYR A 45 -6.44 16.16 3.61
N PHE A 46 -6.51 17.15 2.71
CA PHE A 46 -6.72 16.90 1.28
C PHE A 46 -5.49 16.31 0.59
N LEU A 47 -4.29 16.62 1.09
CA LEU A 47 -3.03 16.19 0.49
C LEU A 47 -2.80 14.66 0.58
N PRO A 48 -3.06 13.98 1.72
CA PRO A 48 -3.05 12.52 1.83
C PRO A 48 -3.98 11.83 0.85
N LEU A 49 -5.19 12.36 0.66
CA LEU A 49 -6.20 11.78 -0.22
C LEU A 49 -5.71 11.77 -1.67
N LEU A 50 -5.20 12.92 -2.13
CA LEU A 50 -4.71 13.08 -3.49
C LEU A 50 -3.44 12.25 -3.74
N ALA A 51 -2.54 12.20 -2.75
CA ALA A 51 -1.35 11.35 -2.80
C ALA A 51 -1.71 9.85 -2.86
N MET A 52 -2.72 9.39 -2.12
CA MET A 52 -3.22 8.01 -2.19
C MET A 52 -3.72 7.66 -3.58
N VAL A 53 -4.55 8.52 -4.19
CA VAL A 53 -5.08 8.28 -5.55
C VAL A 53 -3.96 8.23 -6.57
N ALA A 54 -3.01 9.16 -6.50
CA ALA A 54 -1.84 9.19 -7.39
C ALA A 54 -0.97 7.93 -7.24
N ALA A 55 -0.67 7.52 -6.01
CA ALA A 55 0.10 6.30 -5.73
C ALA A 55 -0.62 5.05 -6.24
N TRP A 56 -1.93 4.97 -6.04
CA TRP A 56 -2.72 3.83 -6.52
C TRP A 56 -2.74 3.77 -8.05
N GLY A 57 -2.95 4.89 -8.74
CA GLY A 57 -2.89 4.98 -10.20
C GLY A 57 -1.52 4.57 -10.74
N PHE A 58 -0.45 5.06 -10.13
CA PHE A 58 0.93 4.71 -10.48
C PHE A 58 1.18 3.20 -10.36
N LEU A 59 0.78 2.58 -9.24
CA LEU A 59 0.93 1.14 -9.04
C LEU A 59 0.05 0.31 -9.99
N TYR A 60 -1.14 0.80 -10.33
CA TYR A 60 -2.03 0.13 -11.27
C TYR A 60 -1.41 0.05 -12.68
N VAL A 61 -0.86 1.16 -13.17
CA VAL A 61 -0.16 1.21 -14.46
C VAL A 61 1.07 0.30 -14.46
N LEU A 62 1.85 0.30 -13.36
CA LEU A 62 3.01 -0.59 -13.22
C LEU A 62 2.61 -2.07 -13.21
N LYS A 63 1.50 -2.42 -12.56
CA LYS A 63 1.00 -3.80 -12.48
C LYS A 63 0.66 -4.36 -13.86
N GLY A 64 0.12 -3.53 -14.77
CA GLY A 64 -0.17 -3.93 -16.15
C GLY A 64 1.06 -4.26 -17.00
N LYS A 65 2.27 -3.88 -16.55
CA LYS A 65 3.54 -4.05 -17.28
C LYS A 65 4.42 -5.19 -16.76
N VAL A 66 3.95 -5.93 -15.76
CA VAL A 66 4.67 -7.08 -15.19
C VAL A 66 4.32 -8.34 -16.00
N LYS A 67 5.32 -8.98 -16.62
CA LYS A 67 5.14 -10.31 -17.23
C LYS A 67 4.79 -11.30 -16.12
N ALA A 68 3.55 -11.77 -16.10
CA ALA A 68 3.10 -12.79 -15.17
C ALA A 68 3.73 -14.13 -15.58
N VAL A 69 4.66 -14.65 -14.76
CA VAL A 69 5.04 -16.06 -14.82
C VAL A 69 3.91 -16.81 -14.10
N LEU A 70 3.05 -17.47 -14.89
CA LEU A 70 2.06 -18.42 -14.38
C LEU A 70 2.81 -19.70 -13.99
N ALA A 71 3.13 -19.82 -12.70
CA ALA A 71 3.51 -21.09 -12.10
C ALA A 71 2.27 -21.72 -11.45
N ASP A 72 2.07 -23.00 -11.71
CA ASP A 72 0.88 -23.81 -11.46
C ASP A 72 0.88 -24.38 -10.03
N GLU A 73 0.04 -23.83 -9.13
CA GLU A 73 -0.37 -24.39 -7.83
C GLU A 73 -1.80 -23.89 -7.47
N ARG A 74 -2.79 -24.41 -8.18
CA ARG A 74 -4.13 -23.80 -8.32
C ARG A 74 -4.95 -23.62 -7.02
N ASP A 75 -4.74 -24.46 -6.01
CA ASP A 75 -5.59 -24.48 -4.81
C ASP A 75 -5.06 -23.58 -3.68
N TYR A 76 -3.75 -23.60 -3.42
CA TYR A 76 -3.09 -22.66 -2.50
C TYR A 76 -3.18 -21.21 -3.02
N LEU A 77 -3.12 -21.03 -4.35
CA LEU A 77 -3.27 -19.72 -4.98
C LEU A 77 -4.68 -19.14 -4.79
N THR A 78 -5.74 -19.95 -4.77
CA THR A 78 -7.11 -19.43 -4.70
C THR A 78 -7.44 -18.90 -3.30
N ALA A 79 -7.10 -19.65 -2.24
CA ALA A 79 -7.26 -19.18 -0.87
C ALA A 79 -6.36 -17.97 -0.56
N GLY A 80 -5.09 -18.01 -1.00
CA GLY A 80 -4.16 -16.89 -0.85
C GLY A 80 -4.60 -15.64 -1.63
N LYS A 81 -5.18 -15.81 -2.82
CA LYS A 81 -5.71 -14.71 -3.64
C LYS A 81 -6.98 -14.12 -3.04
N ALA A 82 -7.90 -14.95 -2.55
CA ALA A 82 -9.11 -14.49 -1.86
C ALA A 82 -8.74 -13.67 -0.61
N ALA A 83 -7.86 -14.19 0.25
CA ALA A 83 -7.39 -13.48 1.44
C ALA A 83 -6.73 -12.13 1.09
N ARG A 84 -5.90 -12.09 0.04
CA ARG A 84 -5.28 -10.84 -0.44
C ARG A 84 -6.29 -9.83 -0.94
N ILE A 85 -7.31 -10.27 -1.68
CA ILE A 85 -8.36 -9.38 -2.19
C ILE A 85 -9.20 -8.85 -1.01
N SER A 86 -9.61 -9.71 -0.09
CA SER A 86 -10.39 -9.32 1.10
C SER A 86 -9.63 -8.31 1.96
N LEU A 87 -8.35 -8.57 2.25
CA LEU A 87 -7.53 -7.65 3.02
C LEU A 87 -7.32 -6.31 2.29
N THR A 88 -7.14 -6.33 0.97
CA THR A 88 -6.98 -5.11 0.17
C THR A 88 -8.27 -4.29 0.17
N ALA A 89 -9.43 -4.93 -0.02
CA ALA A 89 -10.73 -4.27 0.02
C ALA A 89 -10.99 -3.65 1.41
N TYR A 90 -10.76 -4.41 2.48
CA TYR A 90 -10.89 -3.93 3.85
C TYR A 90 -9.94 -2.76 4.16
N ALA A 91 -8.67 -2.86 3.74
CA ALA A 91 -7.70 -1.80 3.96
C ALA A 91 -8.07 -0.52 3.21
N LEU A 92 -8.58 -0.62 1.98
CA LEU A 92 -9.02 0.54 1.21
C LEU A 92 -10.22 1.24 1.85
N THR A 93 -11.26 0.48 2.23
CA THR A 93 -12.46 1.06 2.84
C THR A 93 -12.13 1.71 4.18
N MET A 94 -11.42 1.01 5.06
CA MET A 94 -11.07 1.53 6.38
C MET A 94 -10.08 2.70 6.30
N SER A 95 -9.14 2.70 5.35
CA SER A 95 -8.24 3.83 5.12
C SER A 95 -8.98 5.07 4.62
N LEU A 96 -9.98 4.90 3.74
CA LEU A 96 -10.80 6.02 3.28
C LEU A 96 -11.63 6.60 4.42
N ILE A 97 -12.30 5.74 5.19
CA ILE A 97 -13.07 6.14 6.37
C ILE A 97 -12.16 6.87 7.37
N GLY A 98 -10.99 6.31 7.69
CA GLY A 98 -10.03 6.92 8.62
C GLY A 98 -9.57 8.31 8.17
N VAL A 99 -9.22 8.48 6.89
CA VAL A 99 -8.82 9.80 6.35
C VAL A 99 -9.97 10.81 6.40
N VAL A 100 -11.20 10.39 6.07
CA VAL A 100 -12.38 11.27 6.12
C VAL A 100 -12.70 11.69 7.56
N LEU A 101 -12.67 10.75 8.52
CA LEU A 101 -12.87 11.07 9.94
C LEU A 101 -11.78 12.01 10.46
N MET A 102 -10.52 11.77 10.08
CA MET A 102 -9.39 12.63 10.45
C MET A 102 -9.50 14.04 9.83
N ALA A 103 -10.10 14.16 8.64
CA ALA A 103 -10.37 15.47 8.04
C ALA A 103 -11.50 16.21 8.78
N LEU A 104 -12.56 15.49 9.15
CA LEU A 104 -13.70 16.03 9.91
C LEU A 104 -13.31 16.41 11.34
N SER A 105 -12.29 15.78 11.91
CA SER A 105 -11.83 16.08 13.27
C SER A 105 -11.26 17.50 13.43
N GLN A 106 -10.96 18.20 12.34
CA GLN A 106 -10.67 19.64 12.40
C GLN A 106 -11.85 20.48 12.90
N SER A 107 -13.07 20.10 12.50
CA SER A 107 -14.29 20.82 12.88
C SER A 107 -14.86 20.27 14.19
N GLU A 108 -14.76 18.95 14.38
CA GLU A 108 -15.29 18.25 15.55
C GLU A 108 -14.19 17.40 16.22
N PRO A 109 -13.50 17.94 17.25
CA PRO A 109 -12.37 17.25 17.90
C PRO A 109 -12.71 15.86 18.45
N SER A 110 -13.99 15.60 18.73
CA SER A 110 -14.50 14.30 19.18
C SER A 110 -14.26 13.17 18.17
N LEU A 111 -14.03 13.48 16.89
CA LEU A 111 -13.81 12.52 15.81
C LEU A 111 -12.35 12.07 15.65
N GLU A 112 -11.40 12.72 16.32
CA GLU A 112 -9.97 12.35 16.23
C GLU A 112 -9.73 10.94 16.79
N LEU A 113 -10.28 10.67 17.98
CA LEU A 113 -10.12 9.40 18.67
C LEU A 113 -10.66 8.19 17.87
N PRO A 114 -11.89 8.23 17.31
CA PRO A 114 -12.38 7.15 16.45
C PRO A 114 -11.60 7.01 15.13
N ALA A 115 -11.07 8.12 14.56
CA ALA A 115 -10.21 8.03 13.38
C ALA A 115 -8.94 7.21 13.68
N LEU A 116 -8.26 7.52 14.78
CA LEU A 116 -7.05 6.81 15.21
C LEU A 116 -7.34 5.35 15.55
N LEU A 117 -8.45 5.07 16.24
CA LEU A 117 -8.89 3.71 16.58
C LEU A 117 -9.16 2.83 15.36
N ILE A 118 -9.44 3.41 14.19
CA ILE A 118 -9.62 2.66 12.95
C ILE A 118 -8.26 2.44 12.26
N VAL A 119 -7.46 3.51 12.13
CA VAL A 119 -6.23 3.50 11.33
C VAL A 119 -5.12 2.68 11.98
N TYR A 120 -4.93 2.78 13.30
CA TYR A 120 -3.87 2.04 14.00
C TYR A 120 -4.01 0.51 13.92
N PRO A 121 -5.16 -0.10 14.28
CA PRO A 121 -5.30 -1.55 14.17
C PRO A 121 -5.33 -2.02 12.72
N LEU A 122 -5.81 -1.20 11.77
CA LEU A 122 -5.69 -1.51 10.34
C LEU A 122 -4.22 -1.66 9.92
N CYS A 123 -3.38 -0.69 10.28
CA CYS A 123 -1.93 -0.77 10.04
C CYS A 123 -1.32 -2.01 10.69
N GLY A 124 -1.70 -2.29 11.94
CA GLY A 124 -1.29 -3.50 12.66
C GLY A 124 -1.68 -4.78 11.91
N LEU A 125 -2.89 -4.87 11.39
CA LEU A 125 -3.38 -6.02 10.63
C LEU A 125 -2.59 -6.24 9.32
N ILE A 126 -2.26 -5.16 8.61
CA ILE A 126 -1.45 -5.23 7.38
C ILE A 126 -0.04 -5.72 7.68
N VAL A 127 0.60 -5.21 8.73
CA VAL A 127 1.92 -5.64 9.18
C VAL A 127 1.88 -7.11 9.64
N LEU A 128 0.89 -7.48 10.44
CA LEU A 128 0.70 -8.85 10.91
C LEU A 128 0.55 -9.82 9.73
N ASN A 129 -0.31 -9.49 8.76
CA ASN A 129 -0.49 -10.31 7.56
C ASN A 129 0.82 -10.45 6.77
N ALA A 130 1.63 -9.39 6.65
CA ALA A 130 2.92 -9.45 5.97
C ALA A 130 3.92 -10.37 6.70
N VAL A 131 3.95 -10.31 8.04
CA VAL A 131 4.80 -11.17 8.88
C VAL A 131 4.35 -12.63 8.77
N LEU A 132 3.05 -12.91 8.91
CA LEU A 132 2.50 -14.26 8.78
C LEU A 132 2.82 -14.83 7.40
N PHE A 133 2.58 -14.06 6.34
CA PHE A 133 2.90 -14.50 4.97
C PHE A 133 4.38 -14.91 4.84
N LYS A 134 5.31 -14.10 5.39
CA LYS A 134 6.75 -14.42 5.36
C LYS A 134 7.11 -15.66 6.18
N ILE A 135 6.41 -15.93 7.28
CA ILE A 135 6.64 -17.12 8.11
C ILE A 135 6.19 -18.37 7.37
N TYR A 136 4.99 -18.36 6.79
CA TYR A 136 4.43 -19.52 6.09
C TYR A 136 5.11 -19.77 4.73
N ASP A 137 5.55 -18.72 4.03
CA ASP A 137 6.34 -18.82 2.79
C ASP A 137 7.71 -19.48 3.00
N LYS A 138 8.26 -19.44 4.22
CA LYS A 138 9.51 -20.14 4.57
C LYS A 138 9.32 -21.59 5.01
N ARG A 139 8.07 -22.02 5.25
CA ARG A 139 7.76 -23.35 5.79
C ARG A 139 7.16 -24.31 4.75
N GLY A 140 6.71 -23.81 3.61
CA GLY A 140 6.39 -24.60 2.41
C GLY A 140 7.56 -24.61 1.45
#